data_AF-A0A6I9MSI8-F1
#
_entry.id   AF-A0A6I9MSI8-F1
#
_cell.length_a   1.000
_cell.length_b   1.000
_cell.length_c   1.000
_cell.angle_alpha   90.00
_cell.angle_beta   90.00
_cell.angle_gamma   90.00
#
_symmetry.space_group_name_H-M   'P 1'
#
loop_
_entity.id
_entity.type
_entity.pdbx_description
1 polymer ?
#
loop_
_entity_poly.entity_id
_entity_poly.type
_entity_poly.pdbx_seq_one_letter_code
_entity_poly.pdbx_strand_id
1 'polypeptide(L)'
;CVCFRVEAAAGGKNQTLTCDVLLVCVGRRPFTQSLGLESVGIELDNRGRIPVNGRFQTSVPSIFAIGDVIAGPMLAHKAEDEGIICVEGMAGGAVHIDYNCVPSVIYTHPEVAWVGKTEEQLKEEVRGKNWEKYQ
;
A
#
# COMPACT_ATOMS: atom_id res chain seq x y z
N CYS A 1 34.39 2.02 -3.83
CA CYS A 1 34.29 0.63 -4.31
C CYS A 1 33.58 -0.23 -3.27
N VAL A 2 32.28 -0.43 -3.46
CA VAL A 2 31.44 -1.35 -2.70
C VAL A 2 31.34 -2.65 -3.51
N CYS A 3 31.57 -3.78 -2.85
CA CYS A 3 31.47 -5.11 -3.45
C CYS A 3 30.36 -5.87 -2.73
N PHE A 4 29.38 -6.40 -3.46
CA PHE A 4 28.24 -7.10 -2.89
C PHE A 4 27.88 -8.33 -3.72
N ARG A 5 27.33 -9.34 -3.03
CA ARG A 5 26.83 -10.56 -3.67
C ARG A 5 25.33 -10.41 -3.90
N VAL A 6 24.89 -10.77 -5.10
CA VAL A 6 23.49 -10.82 -5.48
C VAL A 6 23.11 -12.25 -5.86
N GLU A 7 21.89 -12.61 -5.50
CA GLU A 7 21.20 -13.81 -5.94
C GLU A 7 19.84 -13.40 -6.52
N ALA A 8 19.40 -14.07 -7.59
CA ALA A 8 18.08 -13.83 -8.14
C ALA A 8 16.99 -14.30 -7.15
N ALA A 9 15.91 -13.52 -7.01
CA ALA A 9 14.82 -13.85 -6.10
C ALA A 9 14.12 -15.19 -6.41
N ALA A 10 14.17 -15.65 -7.67
CA ALA A 10 13.67 -16.96 -8.09
C ALA A 10 14.65 -18.13 -7.83
N GLY A 11 15.76 -17.87 -7.12
CA GLY A 11 16.90 -18.78 -6.99
C GLY A 11 17.84 -18.69 -8.18
N GLY A 12 19.15 -18.79 -7.94
CA GLY A 12 20.14 -18.72 -9.02
C GLY A 12 21.58 -18.81 -8.57
N LYS A 13 22.50 -18.69 -9.54
CA LYS A 13 23.94 -18.61 -9.22
C LYS A 13 24.25 -17.26 -8.58
N ASN A 14 24.98 -17.31 -7.47
CA ASN A 14 25.55 -16.12 -6.83
C ASN A 14 26.46 -15.36 -7.81
N GLN A 15 26.26 -14.05 -7.90
CA GLN A 15 27.11 -13.14 -8.65
C GLN A 15 27.67 -12.07 -7.73
N THR A 16 28.86 -11.60 -8.03
CA THR A 16 29.50 -10.50 -7.31
C THR A 16 29.49 -9.27 -8.21
N LEU A 17 28.91 -8.17 -7.72
CA LEU A 17 28.86 -6.89 -8.41
C LEU A 17 29.70 -5.86 -7.66
N THR A 18 30.31 -4.94 -8.42
CA THR A 18 31.12 -3.85 -7.88
C THR A 18 30.57 -2.52 -8.38
N CYS A 19 30.42 -1.54 -7.47
CA CYS A 19 30.00 -0.19 -7.81
C CYS A 19 30.63 0.86 -6.87
N ASP A 20 30.44 2.13 -7.16
CA ASP A 20 30.83 3.22 -6.25
C ASP A 20 29.76 3.52 -5.21
N VAL A 21 28.49 3.44 -5.62
CA VAL A 21 27.32 3.75 -4.79
C VAL A 21 26.27 2.64 -4.94
N LEU A 22 25.68 2.24 -3.82
CA LEU A 22 24.55 1.32 -3.76
C LEU A 22 23.35 2.02 -3.13
N LEU A 23 22.26 2.16 -3.90
CA LEU A 23 20.96 2.65 -3.42
C LEU A 23 20.03 1.47 -3.16
N VAL A 24 19.50 1.37 -1.94
CA VAL A 24 18.56 0.31 -1.55
C VAL A 24 17.15 0.89 -1.45
N CYS A 25 16.30 0.58 -2.42
CA CYS A 25 14.92 1.07 -2.52
C CYS A 25 13.92 -0.08 -2.72
N VAL A 26 13.98 -1.10 -1.86
CA VAL A 26 13.18 -2.34 -1.94
C VAL A 26 11.74 -2.22 -1.45
N GLY A 27 11.33 -1.03 -0.98
CA GLY A 27 9.98 -0.75 -0.50
C GLY A 27 9.95 0.13 0.73
N ARG A 28 8.74 0.35 1.24
CA ARG A 28 8.45 1.12 2.46
C ARG A 28 7.67 0.23 3.44
N ARG A 29 7.69 0.60 4.72
CA ARG A 29 6.93 -0.05 5.79
C ARG A 29 6.27 1.00 6.68
N PRO A 30 5.11 0.70 7.29
CA PRO A 30 4.50 1.58 8.28
C PRO A 30 5.47 1.84 9.44
N PHE A 31 5.45 3.06 9.98
CA PHE A 31 6.26 3.44 11.12
C PHE A 31 5.36 3.71 12.33
N THR A 32 5.43 2.82 13.31
CA THR A 32 4.58 2.84 14.54
C THR A 32 5.41 2.73 15.82
N GLN A 33 6.74 2.78 15.70
CA GLN A 33 7.65 2.64 16.82
C GLN A 33 7.46 3.79 17.82
N SER A 34 7.40 3.45 19.11
CA SER A 34 7.28 4.40 20.23
C SER A 34 6.00 5.26 20.19
N LEU A 35 4.96 4.82 19.48
CA LEU A 35 3.67 5.51 19.42
C LEU A 35 2.75 5.20 20.62
N GLY A 36 3.10 4.20 21.45
CA GLY A 36 2.32 3.81 22.63
C GLY A 36 1.07 2.98 22.32
N LEU A 37 1.02 2.32 21.15
CA LEU A 37 -0.11 1.50 20.71
C LEU A 37 -0.49 0.40 21.72
N GLU A 38 0.52 -0.23 22.34
CA GLU A 38 0.32 -1.24 23.37
C GLU A 38 -0.41 -0.68 24.60
N SER A 39 -0.11 0.57 24.99
CA SER A 39 -0.74 1.22 26.15
C SER A 39 -2.22 1.54 25.93
N VAL A 40 -2.66 1.64 24.68
CA VAL A 40 -4.05 1.89 24.29
C VAL A 40 -4.75 0.65 23.74
N GLY A 41 -4.08 -0.51 23.68
CA GLY A 41 -4.65 -1.77 23.21
C GLY A 41 -4.91 -1.83 21.70
N ILE A 42 -4.08 -1.15 20.90
CA ILE A 42 -4.14 -1.24 19.44
C ILE A 42 -3.09 -2.25 18.97
N GLU A 43 -3.56 -3.36 18.40
CA GLU A 43 -2.71 -4.38 17.79
C GLU A 43 -2.46 -4.06 16.31
N LEU A 44 -1.27 -4.39 15.82
CA LEU A 44 -0.91 -4.26 14.42
C LEU A 44 -1.25 -5.53 13.65
N ASP A 45 -1.47 -5.41 12.34
CA ASP A 45 -1.59 -6.58 11.47
C ASP A 45 -0.24 -7.26 11.20
N ASN A 46 -0.26 -8.38 10.46
CA ASN A 46 0.93 -9.14 10.11
C ASN A 46 1.95 -8.39 9.22
N ARG A 47 1.61 -7.17 8.75
CA ARG A 47 2.48 -6.28 7.97
C ARG A 47 2.88 -5.03 8.75
N GLY A 48 2.55 -4.96 10.05
CA GLY A 48 2.88 -3.85 10.94
C GLY A 48 1.99 -2.61 10.77
N ARG A 49 0.85 -2.75 10.08
CA ARG A 49 -0.11 -1.65 9.84
C ARG A 49 -1.14 -1.59 10.95
N ILE A 50 -1.71 -0.40 11.17
CA ILE A 50 -2.83 -0.21 12.10
C ILE A 50 -4.12 -0.65 11.39
N PRO A 51 -4.84 -1.69 11.88
CA PRO A 51 -6.14 -2.07 11.34
C PRO A 51 -7.16 -0.95 11.60
N VAL A 52 -7.94 -0.62 10.56
CA VAL A 52 -9.01 0.36 10.65
C VAL A 52 -10.30 -0.14 10.00
N ASN A 53 -11.44 0.38 10.47
CA ASN A 53 -12.73 0.14 9.83
C ASN A 53 -12.98 1.09 8.64
N GLY A 54 -14.16 1.03 8.02
CA GLY A 54 -14.54 1.89 6.89
C GLY A 54 -14.66 3.39 7.20
N ARG A 55 -14.48 3.79 8.46
CA ARG A 55 -14.41 5.19 8.93
C ARG A 55 -13.02 5.57 9.45
N PHE A 56 -12.00 4.77 9.14
CA PHE A 56 -10.62 4.98 9.59
C PHE A 56 -10.41 4.87 11.11
N GLN A 57 -11.37 4.29 11.85
CA GLN A 57 -11.26 4.07 13.29
C GLN A 57 -10.47 2.79 13.58
N THR A 58 -9.64 2.84 14.61
CA THR A 58 -8.94 1.67 15.17
C THR A 58 -9.86 0.85 16.08
N SER A 59 -9.31 -0.13 16.80
CA SER A 59 -10.03 -0.83 17.89
C SER A 59 -10.51 0.11 19.00
N VAL A 60 -9.87 1.29 19.14
CA VAL A 60 -10.26 2.35 20.07
C VAL A 60 -11.07 3.41 19.30
N PRO A 61 -12.37 3.61 19.57
CA PRO A 61 -13.26 4.44 18.75
C PRO A 61 -12.87 5.92 18.61
N SER A 62 -12.09 6.45 19.56
CA SER A 62 -11.58 7.83 19.55
C SER A 62 -10.24 7.99 18.82
N ILE A 63 -9.60 6.89 18.41
CA ILE A 63 -8.30 6.89 17.73
C ILE A 63 -8.51 6.43 16.28
N PHE A 64 -7.96 7.23 15.36
CA PHE A 64 -8.06 7.04 13.92
C PHE A 64 -6.67 6.93 13.30
N ALA A 65 -6.57 6.31 12.14
CA ALA A 65 -5.31 6.19 11.39
C ALA A 65 -5.56 6.26 9.88
N ILE A 66 -4.65 6.93 9.15
CA ILE A 66 -4.73 7.19 7.70
C ILE A 66 -3.35 7.08 7.05
N GLY A 67 -3.31 7.04 5.72
CA GLY A 67 -2.10 7.10 4.92
C GLY A 67 -1.28 5.81 4.92
N ASP A 68 0.03 5.96 4.93
CA ASP A 68 1.02 4.87 4.83
C ASP A 68 1.00 3.89 6.02
N VAL A 69 0.36 4.26 7.15
CA VAL A 69 0.32 3.43 8.37
C VAL A 69 -0.81 2.39 8.35
N ILE A 70 -1.76 2.51 7.42
CA ILE A 70 -2.91 1.60 7.26
C ILE A 70 -2.81 0.80 5.95
N ALA A 71 -3.84 0.00 5.65
CA ALA A 71 -3.90 -0.73 4.38
C ALA A 71 -4.13 0.20 3.17
N GLY A 72 -3.74 -0.25 1.98
CA GLY A 72 -3.92 0.45 0.70
C GLY A 72 -2.62 0.88 0.03
N PRO A 73 -2.71 1.61 -1.10
CA PRO A 73 -1.55 2.18 -1.79
C PRO A 73 -0.82 3.21 -0.91
N MET A 74 0.51 3.16 -0.88
CA MET A 74 1.36 4.11 -0.13
C MET A 74 1.67 5.33 -1.00
N LEU A 75 0.69 6.21 -1.17
CA LEU A 75 0.72 7.37 -2.06
C LEU A 75 0.27 8.64 -1.33
N ALA A 76 0.82 9.78 -1.72
CA ALA A 76 0.57 11.05 -1.04
C ALA A 76 -0.89 11.50 -1.15
N HIS A 77 -1.46 11.54 -2.35
CA HIS A 77 -2.85 11.94 -2.59
C HIS A 77 -3.86 10.97 -1.96
N LYS A 78 -3.50 9.69 -1.84
CA LYS A 78 -4.29 8.71 -1.06
C LYS A 78 -4.38 9.11 0.41
N ALA A 79 -3.24 9.46 1.02
CA ALA A 79 -3.20 9.88 2.43
C ALA A 79 -3.94 11.20 2.66
N GLU A 80 -3.88 12.13 1.69
CA GLU A 80 -4.63 13.38 1.70
C GLU A 80 -6.15 13.14 1.71
N ASP A 81 -6.66 12.38 0.73
CA ASP A 81 -8.08 12.07 0.64
C ASP A 81 -8.59 11.34 1.88
N GLU A 82 -7.84 10.34 2.37
CA GLU A 82 -8.18 9.65 3.63
C GLU A 82 -8.24 10.60 4.82
N GLY A 83 -7.37 11.60 4.88
CA GLY A 83 -7.39 12.62 5.93
C GLY A 83 -8.66 13.46 5.88
N ILE A 84 -9.03 13.94 4.70
CA ILE A 84 -10.24 14.76 4.47
C ILE A 84 -11.48 13.97 4.89
N ILE A 85 -11.69 12.78 4.33
CA ILE A 85 -12.89 11.99 4.60
C ILE A 85 -12.95 11.45 6.03
N CYS A 86 -11.79 11.23 6.67
CA CYS A 86 -11.73 10.83 8.07
C CYS A 86 -12.28 11.93 8.98
N VAL A 87 -11.85 13.19 8.78
CA VAL A 87 -12.34 14.31 9.59
C VAL A 87 -13.78 14.70 9.25
N GLU A 88 -14.20 14.58 7.99
CA GLU A 88 -15.62 14.72 7.62
C GLU A 88 -16.48 13.66 8.32
N GLY A 89 -15.99 12.42 8.40
CA GLY A 89 -16.62 11.34 9.14
C GLY A 89 -16.75 11.61 10.64
N MET A 90 -15.73 12.23 11.25
CA MET A 90 -15.78 12.69 12.65
C MET A 90 -16.86 13.75 12.87
N ALA A 91 -17.09 14.61 11.86
CA ALA A 91 -18.14 15.63 11.87
C ALA A 91 -19.54 15.08 11.55
N GLY A 92 -19.70 13.77 11.34
CA GLY A 92 -20.97 13.12 11.01
C GLY A 92 -21.28 13.02 9.51
N GLY A 93 -20.32 13.39 8.65
CA GLY A 93 -20.40 13.25 7.20
C GLY A 93 -20.34 11.79 6.73
N ALA A 94 -20.58 11.61 5.44
CA ALA A 94 -20.37 10.33 4.77
C ALA A 94 -18.87 10.06 4.62
N VAL A 95 -18.47 8.78 4.68
CA VAL A 95 -17.08 8.36 4.48
C VAL A 95 -17.05 7.35 3.35
N HIS A 96 -16.38 7.69 2.26
CA HIS A 96 -16.22 6.82 1.11
C HIS A 96 -14.94 7.16 0.35
N ILE A 97 -14.14 6.14 0.05
CA ILE A 97 -13.03 6.22 -0.89
C ILE A 97 -13.04 4.97 -1.76
N ASP A 98 -13.00 5.15 -3.07
CA ASP A 98 -12.79 4.06 -4.01
C ASP A 98 -11.30 3.98 -4.36
N TYR A 99 -10.59 3.04 -3.73
CA TYR A 99 -9.17 2.83 -3.98
C TYR A 99 -8.85 2.43 -5.42
N ASN A 100 -9.83 1.91 -6.18
CA ASN A 100 -9.65 1.60 -7.60
C ASN A 100 -9.56 2.87 -8.46
N CYS A 101 -10.06 4.00 -7.96
CA CYS A 101 -10.00 5.31 -8.59
C CYS A 101 -8.77 6.14 -8.19
N VAL A 102 -7.90 5.61 -7.33
CA VAL A 102 -6.65 6.27 -6.92
C VAL A 102 -5.57 6.05 -8.00
N PRO A 103 -5.09 7.09 -8.68
CA PRO A 103 -4.09 6.94 -9.74
C PRO A 103 -2.70 6.63 -9.18
N SER A 104 -1.87 6.00 -9.98
CA SER A 104 -0.44 5.77 -9.71
C SER A 104 0.40 6.41 -10.81
N VAL A 105 1.56 6.97 -10.45
CA VAL A 105 2.44 7.72 -11.37
C VAL A 105 3.91 7.37 -11.14
N ILE A 106 4.66 7.19 -12.23
CA ILE A 106 6.13 7.10 -12.27
C ILE A 106 6.66 8.32 -13.05
N TYR A 107 7.44 9.16 -12.37
CA TYR A 107 7.94 10.44 -12.87
C TYR A 107 9.25 10.32 -13.68
N THR A 108 9.36 9.30 -14.53
CA THR A 108 10.47 9.17 -15.50
C THR A 108 10.19 10.00 -16.75
N HIS A 109 11.10 9.95 -17.73
CA HIS A 109 10.85 10.49 -19.06
C HIS A 109 11.00 9.38 -20.12
N PRO A 110 9.91 8.94 -20.79
CA PRO A 110 8.54 9.40 -20.62
C PRO A 110 7.94 9.04 -19.25
N GLU A 111 6.94 9.81 -18.83
CA GLU A 111 6.15 9.53 -17.62
C GLU A 111 5.24 8.31 -17.85
N VAL A 112 4.85 7.64 -16.76
CA VAL A 112 3.89 6.54 -16.79
C VAL A 112 2.82 6.78 -15.73
N ALA A 113 1.54 6.65 -16.10
CA ALA A 113 0.42 6.76 -15.16
C ALA A 113 -0.65 5.72 -15.49
N TRP A 114 -1.36 5.25 -14.46
CA TRP A 114 -2.50 4.36 -14.60
C TRP A 114 -3.50 4.53 -13.45
N VAL A 115 -4.74 4.11 -13.69
CA VAL A 115 -5.83 4.06 -12.71
C VAL A 115 -6.74 2.88 -13.06
N GLY A 116 -7.40 2.29 -12.07
CA GLY A 116 -8.24 1.11 -12.27
C GLY A 116 -7.43 -0.19 -12.35
N LYS A 117 -8.04 -1.20 -13.00
CA LYS A 117 -7.52 -2.56 -13.04
C LYS A 117 -6.55 -2.78 -14.19
N THR A 118 -5.55 -3.63 -13.98
CA THR A 118 -4.69 -4.13 -15.05
C THR A 118 -5.40 -5.18 -15.88
N GLU A 119 -4.87 -5.46 -17.09
CA GLU A 119 -5.38 -6.53 -17.94
C GLU A 119 -5.32 -7.90 -17.24
N GLU A 120 -4.25 -8.17 -16.48
CA GLU A 120 -4.06 -9.40 -15.71
C GLU A 120 -5.14 -9.56 -14.63
N GLN A 121 -5.42 -8.50 -13.87
CA GLN A 121 -6.47 -8.50 -12.86
C GLN A 121 -7.83 -8.80 -13.47
N LEU A 122 -8.14 -8.20 -14.63
CA LEU A 122 -9.38 -8.50 -15.35
C LEU A 122 -9.44 -9.95 -15.84
N LYS A 123 -8.34 -10.49 -16.38
CA LYS A 123 -8.25 -11.90 -16.80
C LYS A 123 -8.45 -12.85 -15.62
N GLU A 124 -7.90 -12.56 -14.44
CA GLU A 124 -8.09 -13.37 -13.23
C GLU A 124 -9.55 -13.35 -12.76
N GLU A 125 -10.17 -12.16 -12.73
CA GLU A 125 -11.59 -12.01 -12.38
C GLU A 125 -12.53 -12.73 -13.35
N VAL A 126 -12.16 -12.77 -14.64
CA VAL A 126 -12.92 -13.47 -15.68
C VAL A 126 -12.66 -14.98 -15.64
N ARG A 127 -11.44 -15.46 -15.37
CA ARG A 127 -11.16 -16.90 -15.20
C ARG A 127 -11.93 -17.52 -14.03
N GLY A 128 -12.22 -16.74 -12.99
CA GLY A 128 -13.12 -17.15 -11.91
C GLY A 128 -14.61 -17.27 -12.30
N LYS A 129 -14.99 -16.81 -13.51
CA LYS A 129 -16.35 -16.86 -14.05
C LYS A 129 -16.35 -17.72 -15.33
N ASN A 130 -16.82 -18.97 -15.21
CA ASN A 130 -16.91 -19.96 -16.32
C ASN A 130 -17.26 -19.32 -17.69
N TRP A 131 -16.25 -19.13 -18.54
CA TRP A 131 -16.37 -18.56 -19.88
C TRP A 131 -16.97 -19.55 -20.90
N GLU A 132 -17.07 -20.84 -20.54
CA GLU A 132 -17.65 -21.91 -21.38
C GLU A 132 -19.16 -21.74 -21.64
N LYS A 133 -19.83 -20.77 -21.01
CA LYS A 133 -21.27 -20.53 -21.20
C LYS A 133 -21.60 -19.46 -22.26
N TYR A 134 -20.59 -18.83 -22.85
CA TYR A 134 -20.74 -17.75 -23.84
C TYR A 134 -20.01 -18.03 -25.17
N GLN A 135 -19.56 -19.26 -25.40
CA GLN A 135 -19.29 -19.82 -26.73
C GLN A 135 -20.43 -20.77 -27.10
#